data_AF-Q0IFW8-F1
#
_entry.id   AF-Q0IFW8-F1
#
_cell.length_a   1.000
_cell.length_b   1.000
_cell.length_c   1.000
_cell.angle_alpha   90.00
_cell.angle_beta   90.00
_cell.angle_gamma   90.00
#
_symmetry.space_group_name_H-M   'P 1'
#
loop_
_entity.id
_entity.type
_entity.pdbx_description
1 polymer ?
#
loop_
_entity_poly.entity_id
_entity_poly.type
_entity_poly.pdbx_seq_one_letter_code
_entity_poly.pdbx_strand_id
1 'polypeptide(L)'
;MVHRIRAVIVIIKIVLIVGILSPVESTRILRVRPRKAKHADLETNSVVQSDNVPCSCAIFLTGQFNKQNRSEPPRGNPGIQMELLQHYPCSATGNKQCSNRCLEAILKHLPNSPALICGTIDRDCFRERAYLFYQNCAPRWVNSNLSAGREFCCQNDRPVRCAKMAAVIRQSMLAANGTTSTSSRHDDPNEDEEDAESYEE
;
A
#
# COMPACT_ATOMS: atom_id res chain seq x y z
N MET A 1 -6.88 74.30 28.15
CA MET A 1 -6.17 73.41 29.10
C MET A 1 -6.54 71.92 28.95
N VAL A 2 -7.80 71.58 28.67
CA VAL A 2 -8.32 70.18 28.60
C VAL A 2 -7.68 69.31 27.49
N HIS A 3 -7.29 69.89 26.35
CA HIS A 3 -6.66 69.13 25.26
C HIS A 3 -5.24 68.64 25.57
N ARG A 4 -4.50 69.35 26.42
CA ARG A 4 -3.14 68.95 26.82
C ARG A 4 -3.17 67.75 27.78
N ILE A 5 -4.20 67.67 28.63
CA ILE A 5 -4.40 66.56 29.58
C ILE A 5 -4.77 65.26 28.84
N ARG A 6 -5.62 65.36 27.80
CA ARG A 6 -5.99 64.19 26.98
C ARG A 6 -4.80 63.60 26.22
N ALA A 7 -3.89 64.45 25.72
CA ALA A 7 -2.67 64.00 25.04
C ALA A 7 -1.70 63.26 25.99
N VAL A 8 -1.53 63.76 27.22
CA VAL A 8 -0.66 63.12 28.23
C VAL A 8 -1.19 61.75 28.65
N ILE A 9 -2.51 61.59 28.80
CA ILE A 9 -3.12 60.30 29.16
C ILE A 9 -2.93 59.25 28.05
N VAL A 10 -3.03 59.65 26.77
CA VAL A 10 -2.81 58.74 25.63
C VAL A 10 -1.34 58.29 25.57
N ILE A 11 -0.38 59.19 25.80
CA ILE A 11 1.04 58.85 25.82
C ILE A 11 1.37 57.87 26.96
N ILE A 12 0.82 58.08 28.17
CA ILE A 12 1.02 57.16 29.31
C ILE A 12 0.46 55.76 28.99
N LYS A 13 -0.71 55.67 28.34
CA LYS A 13 -1.26 54.38 27.92
C LYS A 13 -0.41 53.67 26.86
N ILE A 14 0.15 54.40 25.90
CA ILE A 14 1.02 53.81 24.87
C ILE A 14 2.32 53.28 25.51
N VAL A 15 2.92 54.03 26.44
CA VAL A 15 4.15 53.59 27.14
C VAL A 15 3.90 52.35 28.00
N LEU A 16 2.73 52.25 28.66
CA LEU A 16 2.36 51.06 29.44
C LEU A 16 2.10 49.82 28.55
N ILE A 17 1.57 49.99 27.34
CA ILE A 17 1.29 48.87 26.42
C ILE A 17 2.58 48.31 25.80
N VAL A 18 3.58 49.14 25.53
CA VAL A 18 4.84 48.70 24.89
C VAL A 18 5.79 48.01 25.88
N GLY A 19 5.64 48.23 27.20
CA GLY A 19 6.54 47.69 28.23
C GLY A 19 6.40 46.19 28.57
N ILE A 20 5.51 45.43 27.92
CA ILE A 20 5.20 44.02 28.30
C ILE A 20 5.91 42.99 27.39
N LEU A 21 6.68 43.40 26.38
CA LEU A 21 7.45 42.48 25.54
C LEU A 21 8.89 42.35 26.07
N SER A 22 9.10 41.44 27.01
CA SER A 22 10.44 40.90 27.30
C SER A 22 10.71 39.66 26.44
N PRO A 23 11.87 39.54 25.76
CA PRO A 23 12.28 38.29 25.15
C PRO A 23 12.87 37.37 26.23
N VAL A 24 12.29 36.18 26.40
CA VAL A 24 12.90 35.11 27.21
C VAL A 24 13.92 34.40 26.33
N GLU A 25 15.18 34.82 26.45
CA GLU A 25 16.34 34.13 25.90
C GLU A 25 16.53 32.80 26.66
N SER A 26 16.14 31.67 26.05
CA SER A 26 16.35 30.34 26.63
C SER A 26 17.60 29.69 26.04
N THR A 27 18.75 30.01 26.62
CA THR A 27 20.01 29.31 26.32
C THR A 27 20.05 28.00 27.12
N ARG A 28 19.78 26.86 26.47
CA ARG A 28 20.12 25.54 27.02
C ARG A 28 21.15 24.83 26.16
N ILE A 29 22.32 24.68 26.78
CA ILE A 29 23.53 24.03 26.30
C ILE A 29 23.24 22.58 25.88
N LEU A 30 23.62 22.23 24.64
CA LEU A 30 23.75 20.87 24.14
C LEU A 30 24.73 20.08 25.02
N ARG A 31 24.23 19.17 25.87
CA ARG A 31 25.02 18.06 26.38
C ARG A 31 24.84 16.86 25.46
N VAL A 32 25.79 16.69 24.55
CA VAL A 32 26.02 15.42 23.86
C VAL A 32 26.53 14.43 24.90
N ARG A 33 25.76 13.37 25.18
CA ARG A 33 26.24 12.16 25.86
C ARG A 33 26.07 10.96 24.90
N PRO A 34 27.09 10.11 24.77
CA PRO A 34 27.11 9.05 23.77
C PRO A 34 26.20 7.87 24.15
N ARG A 35 25.78 7.16 23.10
CA ARG A 35 24.83 6.05 23.03
C ARG A 35 25.16 4.89 23.99
N LYS A 36 24.13 4.39 24.67
CA LYS A 36 23.97 2.96 24.94
C LYS A 36 22.59 2.54 24.42
N ALA A 37 22.59 1.73 23.37
CA ALA A 37 21.40 1.15 22.78
C ALA A 37 20.77 0.15 23.78
N LYS A 38 19.50 0.33 24.07
CA LYS A 38 18.63 -0.71 24.61
C LYS A 38 17.30 -0.59 23.88
N HIS A 39 16.99 -1.63 23.10
CA HIS A 39 15.71 -1.80 22.42
C HIS A 39 14.59 -1.63 23.45
N ALA A 40 13.75 -0.63 23.24
CA ALA A 40 12.43 -0.52 23.83
C ALA A 40 11.51 -0.17 22.67
N ASP A 41 10.65 -1.13 22.32
CA ASP A 41 9.50 -0.94 21.45
C ASP A 41 8.72 0.28 21.93
N LEU A 42 8.83 1.37 21.15
CA LEU A 42 7.95 2.51 21.30
C LEU A 42 6.80 2.26 20.33
N GLU A 43 5.85 1.43 20.77
CA GLU A 43 4.52 1.34 20.20
C GLU A 43 3.82 2.68 20.45
N THR A 44 4.20 3.68 19.67
CA THR A 44 3.54 4.97 19.62
C THR A 44 2.25 4.73 18.86
N ASN A 45 1.16 4.55 19.60
CA ASN A 45 -0.20 4.83 19.12
C ASN A 45 -0.26 6.32 18.74
N SER A 46 0.35 6.66 17.60
CA SER A 46 0.16 7.94 16.97
C SER A 46 -1.26 7.90 16.41
N VAL A 47 -2.16 8.61 17.07
CA VAL A 47 -3.28 9.22 16.38
C VAL A 47 -2.62 10.11 15.32
N VAL A 48 -2.34 9.55 14.14
CA VAL A 48 -1.91 10.30 12.98
C VAL A 48 -3.01 11.33 12.81
N GLN A 49 -2.71 12.58 13.14
CA GLN A 49 -3.60 13.69 12.81
C GLN A 49 -3.87 13.53 11.31
N SER A 50 -5.12 13.16 10.99
CA SER A 50 -5.52 12.74 9.65
C SER A 50 -5.07 13.75 8.61
N ASP A 51 -5.08 15.01 9.00
CA ASP A 51 -4.85 16.18 8.16
C ASP A 51 -3.42 16.30 7.61
N ASN A 52 -2.49 15.42 7.99
CA ASN A 52 -1.09 15.47 7.55
C ASN A 52 -0.64 14.28 6.69
N VAL A 53 -1.55 13.42 6.23
CA VAL A 53 -1.19 12.33 5.31
C VAL A 53 -0.92 12.89 3.91
N PRO A 54 0.30 12.75 3.37
CA PRO A 54 0.65 13.26 2.05
C PRO A 54 -0.09 12.48 0.96
N CYS A 55 -0.10 13.03 -0.26
CA CYS A 55 -0.63 12.33 -1.41
C CYS A 55 0.23 11.11 -1.74
N SER A 56 -0.36 9.93 -1.61
CA SER A 56 0.25 8.65 -1.99
C SER A 56 -0.65 7.93 -2.97
N CYS A 57 -0.05 7.15 -3.86
CA CYS A 57 -0.68 6.48 -4.97
C CYS A 57 -0.38 5.00 -4.92
N ALA A 58 -1.36 4.17 -5.22
CA ALA A 58 -1.18 2.74 -5.31
C ALA A 58 -2.01 2.13 -6.45
N ILE A 59 -1.49 1.07 -7.04
CA ILE A 59 -2.20 0.23 -8.00
C ILE A 59 -2.58 -1.07 -7.32
N PHE A 60 -3.88 -1.34 -7.24
CA PHE A 60 -4.40 -2.62 -6.77
C PHE A 60 -5.11 -3.34 -7.90
N LEU A 61 -4.96 -4.67 -7.95
CA LEU A 61 -5.63 -5.51 -8.91
C LEU A 61 -7.03 -5.90 -8.44
N THR A 62 -7.88 -6.35 -9.37
CA THR A 62 -9.27 -6.74 -9.09
C THR A 62 -9.43 -7.81 -8.01
N GLY A 63 -8.46 -8.71 -7.82
CA GLY A 63 -8.51 -9.71 -6.75
C GLY A 63 -8.24 -9.14 -5.35
N GLN A 64 -7.76 -7.89 -5.25
CA GLN A 64 -7.29 -7.31 -4.00
C GLN A 64 -8.35 -6.47 -3.28
N PHE A 65 -9.44 -6.09 -3.93
CA PHE A 65 -10.43 -5.22 -3.30
C PHE A 65 -11.85 -5.55 -3.73
N ASN A 66 -12.80 -5.19 -2.88
CA ASN A 66 -14.22 -5.37 -3.15
C ASN A 66 -14.76 -4.15 -3.90
N LYS A 67 -15.27 -4.34 -5.13
CA LYS A 67 -15.82 -3.24 -5.94
C LYS A 67 -17.15 -2.73 -5.38
N GLN A 68 -17.90 -3.60 -4.71
CA GLN A 68 -19.22 -3.33 -4.15
C GLN A 68 -19.10 -2.64 -2.79
N ASN A 69 -18.09 -3.01 -2.00
CA ASN A 69 -17.82 -2.41 -0.70
C ASN A 69 -16.64 -1.42 -0.76
N ARG A 70 -16.93 -0.14 -1.01
CA ARG A 70 -15.91 0.93 -1.12
C ARG A 70 -15.22 1.27 0.20
N SER A 71 -15.81 0.89 1.33
CA SER A 71 -15.24 1.14 2.66
C SER A 71 -14.21 0.10 3.06
N GLU A 72 -14.24 -1.08 2.43
CA GLU A 72 -13.25 -2.13 2.65
C GLU A 72 -11.91 -1.72 2.03
N PRO A 73 -10.81 -1.68 2.80
CA PRO A 73 -9.50 -1.40 2.25
C PRO A 73 -9.04 -2.53 1.32
N PRO A 74 -8.23 -2.23 0.30
CA PRO A 74 -7.59 -3.27 -0.50
C PRO A 74 -6.66 -4.14 0.35
N ARG A 75 -6.55 -5.41 -0.03
CA ARG A 75 -5.79 -6.47 0.64
C ARG A 75 -4.46 -6.74 -0.08
N GLY A 76 -3.46 -7.09 0.72
CA GLY A 76 -2.12 -7.44 0.23
C GLY A 76 -1.33 -6.24 -0.32
N ASN A 77 -0.18 -6.53 -0.90
CA ASN A 77 0.73 -5.52 -1.42
C ASN A 77 0.20 -4.92 -2.73
N PRO A 78 0.22 -3.58 -2.89
CA PRO A 78 -0.11 -2.98 -4.18
C PRO A 78 0.93 -3.38 -5.24
N GLY A 79 0.49 -3.58 -6.48
CA GLY A 79 1.40 -3.90 -7.58
C GLY A 79 2.34 -2.74 -7.95
N ILE A 80 1.97 -1.51 -7.60
CA ILE A 80 2.82 -0.31 -7.68
C ILE A 80 2.41 0.60 -6.53
N GLN A 81 3.37 1.13 -5.77
CA GLN A 81 3.12 2.17 -4.77
C GLN A 81 4.13 3.30 -4.92
N MET A 82 3.64 4.54 -4.82
CA MET A 82 4.42 5.74 -4.97
C MET A 82 3.94 6.79 -3.99
N GLU A 83 4.85 7.37 -3.22
CA GLU A 83 4.57 8.51 -2.36
C GLU A 83 5.01 9.78 -3.09
N LEU A 84 4.09 10.72 -3.30
CA LEU A 84 4.39 11.98 -4.01
C LEU A 84 4.88 13.08 -3.06
N LEU A 85 4.86 12.83 -1.74
CA LEU A 85 5.23 13.77 -0.65
C LEU A 85 4.52 15.13 -0.67
N GLN A 86 3.60 15.35 -1.60
CA GLN A 86 2.84 16.57 -1.78
C GLN A 86 1.56 16.51 -0.96
N HIS A 87 1.33 17.52 -0.12
CA HIS A 87 0.08 17.67 0.61
C HIS A 87 -0.95 18.44 -0.22
N TYR A 88 -2.20 17.98 -0.17
CA TYR A 88 -3.35 18.66 -0.74
C TYR A 88 -4.39 18.95 0.35
N PRO A 89 -5.24 19.97 0.17
CA PRO A 89 -6.30 20.25 1.13
C PRO A 89 -7.25 19.07 1.32
N CYS A 90 -7.78 18.91 2.54
CA CYS A 90 -8.73 17.86 2.90
C CYS A 90 -10.15 18.16 2.40
N SER A 91 -10.27 18.31 1.09
CA SER A 91 -11.50 18.66 0.38
C SER A 91 -11.68 17.80 -0.87
N ALA A 92 -12.87 17.82 -1.46
CA ALA A 92 -13.12 17.15 -2.74
C ALA A 92 -12.17 17.66 -3.84
N THR A 93 -11.88 18.96 -3.86
CA THR A 93 -10.94 19.58 -4.81
C THR A 93 -9.51 19.08 -4.60
N GLY A 94 -9.03 19.03 -3.35
CA GLY A 94 -7.70 18.50 -3.04
C GLY A 94 -7.55 17.01 -3.34
N ASN A 95 -8.59 16.22 -3.07
CA ASN A 95 -8.65 14.81 -3.45
C ASN A 95 -8.57 14.62 -4.97
N LYS A 96 -9.25 15.46 -5.75
CA LYS A 96 -9.16 15.43 -7.21
C LYS A 96 -7.76 15.81 -7.70
N GLN A 97 -7.12 16.80 -7.09
CA GLN A 97 -5.73 17.18 -7.39
C GLN A 97 -4.76 16.01 -7.10
N CYS A 98 -4.87 15.37 -5.94
CA CYS A 98 -4.07 14.19 -5.60
C CYS A 98 -4.29 13.05 -6.61
N SER A 99 -5.55 12.70 -6.91
CA SER A 99 -5.85 11.64 -7.90
C SER A 99 -5.29 11.93 -9.29
N ASN A 100 -5.37 13.18 -9.76
CA ASN A 100 -4.82 13.56 -11.07
C ASN A 100 -3.30 13.46 -11.09
N ARG A 101 -2.65 13.87 -10.01
CA ARG A 101 -1.19 13.80 -9.87
C ARG A 101 -0.69 12.37 -9.76
N CYS A 102 -1.44 11.51 -9.08
CA CYS A 102 -1.21 10.07 -9.09
C CYS A 102 -1.27 9.49 -10.51
N LEU A 103 -2.27 9.88 -11.30
CA LEU A 103 -2.38 9.44 -12.69
C LEU A 103 -1.14 9.88 -13.49
N GLU A 104 -0.79 11.16 -13.47
CA GLU A 104 0.38 11.71 -14.18
C GLU A 104 1.68 10.97 -13.82
N ALA A 105 1.87 10.67 -12.54
CA ALA A 105 3.06 9.99 -12.07
C ALA A 105 3.10 8.52 -12.56
N ILE A 106 1.97 7.83 -12.55
CA ILE A 106 1.87 6.41 -12.98
C ILE A 106 1.96 6.25 -14.50
N LEU A 107 1.56 7.25 -15.30
CA LEU A 107 1.68 7.20 -16.76
C LEU A 107 3.11 6.84 -17.22
N LYS A 108 4.14 7.30 -16.49
CA LYS A 108 5.55 7.02 -16.77
C LYS A 108 5.92 5.54 -16.61
N HIS A 109 5.17 4.81 -15.78
CA HIS A 109 5.41 3.41 -15.48
C HIS A 109 4.53 2.46 -16.31
N LEU A 110 3.51 2.98 -17.02
CA LEU A 110 2.58 2.15 -17.80
C LEU A 110 3.24 1.23 -18.85
N PRO A 111 4.29 1.64 -19.58
CA PRO A 111 4.95 0.75 -20.53
C PRO A 111 5.55 -0.49 -19.86
N ASN A 112 6.15 -0.32 -18.68
CA ASN A 112 6.80 -1.40 -17.92
C ASN A 112 5.87 -2.05 -16.88
N SER A 113 4.64 -1.58 -16.74
CA SER A 113 3.80 -2.04 -15.63
C SER A 113 3.43 -3.53 -15.64
N PRO A 114 3.47 -4.33 -16.73
CA PRO A 114 3.27 -5.77 -16.62
C PRO A 114 4.39 -6.45 -15.83
N ALA A 115 5.65 -6.05 -16.04
CA ALA A 115 6.78 -6.59 -15.30
C ALA A 115 6.75 -6.14 -13.83
N LEU A 116 6.45 -4.86 -13.59
CA LEU A 116 6.32 -4.34 -12.23
C LEU A 116 5.21 -5.05 -11.45
N ILE A 117 4.01 -5.17 -12.03
CA ILE A 117 2.87 -5.81 -11.38
C ILE A 117 3.16 -7.28 -11.10
N CYS A 118 3.63 -8.05 -12.10
CA CYS A 118 3.86 -9.48 -11.89
C CYS A 118 4.99 -9.77 -10.91
N GLY A 119 5.99 -8.88 -10.80
CA GLY A 119 7.08 -9.03 -9.83
C GLY A 119 6.78 -8.51 -8.42
N THR A 120 5.59 -7.97 -8.15
CA THR A 120 5.24 -7.34 -6.84
C THR A 120 3.99 -7.89 -6.18
N ILE A 121 3.06 -8.47 -6.95
CA ILE A 121 1.81 -9.03 -6.39
C ILE A 121 2.00 -10.41 -5.75
N ASP A 122 3.20 -10.98 -5.86
CA ASP A 122 3.63 -12.26 -5.27
C ASP A 122 2.65 -13.44 -5.53
N ARG A 123 1.97 -13.43 -6.69
CA ARG A 123 1.04 -14.49 -7.10
C ARG A 123 0.77 -14.51 -8.60
N ASP A 124 0.42 -15.69 -9.09
CA ASP A 124 -0.16 -15.84 -10.41
C ASP A 124 -1.54 -15.17 -10.49
N CYS A 125 -1.84 -14.56 -11.64
CA CYS A 125 -3.15 -13.93 -11.86
C CYS A 125 -3.63 -14.13 -13.29
N PHE A 126 -4.95 -14.08 -13.46
CA PHE A 126 -5.60 -14.26 -14.75
C PHE A 126 -6.66 -13.17 -14.99
N ARG A 127 -6.43 -12.39 -16.04
CA ARG A 127 -7.31 -11.31 -16.54
C ARG A 127 -7.67 -10.29 -15.47
N GLU A 128 -6.73 -9.98 -14.58
CA GLU A 128 -6.96 -8.97 -13.56
C GLU A 128 -6.81 -7.56 -14.12
N ARG A 129 -7.65 -6.64 -13.67
CA ARG A 129 -7.55 -5.23 -14.01
C ARG A 129 -6.88 -4.46 -12.89
N ALA A 130 -6.00 -3.53 -13.25
CA ALA A 130 -5.37 -2.61 -12.32
C ALA A 130 -6.23 -1.37 -12.10
N TYR A 131 -6.38 -0.94 -10.84
CA TYR A 131 -7.13 0.23 -10.42
C TYR A 131 -6.25 1.18 -9.62
N LEU A 132 -6.44 2.47 -9.87
CA LEU A 132 -5.72 3.51 -9.15
C LEU A 132 -6.43 3.86 -7.84
N PHE A 133 -5.67 3.78 -6.76
CA PHE A 133 -6.04 4.26 -5.44
C PHE A 133 -5.12 5.40 -5.03
N TYR A 134 -5.64 6.28 -4.17
CA TYR A 134 -4.87 7.34 -3.56
C TYR A 134 -5.15 7.45 -2.06
N GLN A 135 -4.21 8.04 -1.34
CA GLN A 135 -4.38 8.54 0.03
C GLN A 135 -4.18 10.06 0.01
N ASN A 136 -4.99 10.77 0.77
CA ASN A 136 -4.85 12.21 1.01
C ASN A 136 -5.60 12.54 2.29
N CYS A 137 -4.98 13.21 3.25
CA CYS A 137 -5.59 13.61 4.52
C CYS A 137 -6.17 12.48 5.38
N ALA A 138 -5.94 11.22 5.04
CA ALA A 138 -6.27 10.09 5.87
C ALA A 138 -5.45 8.91 5.39
N PRO A 139 -4.97 8.04 6.29
CA PRO A 139 -4.18 6.87 5.93
C PRO A 139 -5.10 5.73 5.42
N ARG A 140 -6.07 6.07 4.57
CA ARG A 140 -7.03 5.12 3.98
C ARG A 140 -6.97 5.20 2.46
N TRP A 141 -6.90 4.04 1.82
CA TRP A 141 -6.92 3.97 0.36
C TRP A 141 -8.31 4.32 -0.18
N VAL A 142 -8.35 5.24 -1.15
CA VAL A 142 -9.57 5.66 -1.84
C VAL A 142 -9.49 5.27 -3.30
N ASN A 143 -10.47 4.52 -3.79
CA ASN A 143 -10.54 4.16 -5.20
C ASN A 143 -10.90 5.39 -6.05
N SER A 144 -10.04 5.77 -6.99
CA SER A 144 -10.28 6.88 -7.93
C SER A 144 -11.31 6.56 -9.02
N ASN A 145 -11.69 5.28 -9.14
CA ASN A 145 -12.44 4.66 -10.24
C ASN A 145 -11.69 4.67 -11.59
N LEU A 146 -10.43 5.09 -11.62
CA LEU A 146 -9.58 4.98 -12.80
C LEU A 146 -8.99 3.57 -12.85
N SER A 147 -9.08 2.94 -14.03
CA SER A 147 -8.52 1.61 -14.27
C SER A 147 -7.60 1.62 -15.48
N ALA A 148 -6.62 0.73 -15.50
CA ALA A 148 -5.83 0.48 -16.70
C ALA A 148 -6.72 -0.03 -17.84
N GLY A 149 -6.41 0.39 -19.07
CA GLY A 149 -7.12 -0.04 -20.28
C GLY A 149 -6.78 -1.47 -20.73
N ARG A 150 -6.04 -2.25 -19.93
CA ARG A 150 -5.64 -3.62 -20.25
C ARG A 150 -5.76 -4.54 -19.04
N GLU A 151 -5.80 -5.84 -19.33
CA GLU A 151 -5.77 -6.90 -18.33
C GLU A 151 -4.34 -7.41 -18.12
N PHE A 152 -4.06 -7.91 -16.93
CA PHE A 152 -2.79 -8.48 -16.52
C PHE A 152 -2.94 -9.98 -16.28
N CYS A 153 -1.94 -10.73 -16.74
CA CYS A 153 -1.79 -12.15 -16.47
C CYS A 153 -0.33 -12.41 -16.08
N CYS A 154 -0.13 -13.04 -14.94
CA CYS A 154 1.18 -13.29 -14.35
C CYS A 154 1.35 -14.79 -14.12
N GLN A 155 2.49 -15.32 -14.54
CA GLN A 155 2.90 -16.71 -14.31
C GLN A 155 4.34 -16.72 -13.80
N ASN A 156 4.59 -17.28 -12.61
CA ASN A 156 5.92 -17.34 -11.99
C ASN A 156 6.59 -15.96 -11.96
N ASP A 157 5.88 -14.97 -11.42
CA ASP A 157 6.31 -13.56 -11.30
C ASP A 157 6.63 -12.86 -12.64
N ARG A 158 6.27 -13.47 -13.77
CA ARG A 158 6.52 -12.94 -15.11
C ARG A 158 5.22 -12.59 -15.84
N PRO A 159 5.21 -11.49 -16.61
CA PRO A 159 4.07 -11.15 -17.43
C PRO A 159 3.93 -12.14 -18.59
N VAL A 160 2.72 -12.67 -18.76
CA VAL A 160 2.36 -13.54 -19.88
C VAL A 160 1.16 -12.97 -20.63
N ARG A 161 1.02 -13.31 -21.92
CA ARG A 161 -0.20 -12.98 -22.66
C ARG A 161 -1.37 -13.74 -22.05
N CYS A 162 -2.47 -13.05 -21.76
CA CYS A 162 -3.66 -13.70 -21.19
C CYS A 162 -4.24 -14.83 -22.06
N ALA A 163 -4.09 -14.76 -23.38
CA ALA A 163 -4.45 -15.86 -24.27
C ALA A 163 -3.62 -17.14 -24.00
N LYS A 164 -2.31 -16.98 -23.73
CA LYS A 164 -1.42 -18.10 -23.36
C LYS A 164 -1.80 -18.67 -22.00
N MET A 165 -2.02 -17.80 -21.00
CA MET A 165 -2.46 -18.23 -19.67
C MET A 165 -3.80 -18.98 -19.72
N ALA A 166 -4.75 -18.53 -20.55
CA ALA A 166 -6.01 -19.23 -20.74
C ALA A 166 -5.83 -20.65 -21.31
N ALA A 167 -4.84 -20.88 -22.16
CA ALA A 167 -4.54 -22.22 -22.67
C ALA A 167 -4.00 -23.14 -21.57
N VAL A 168 -3.09 -22.63 -20.72
CA VAL A 168 -2.56 -23.37 -19.56
C VAL A 168 -3.67 -23.77 -18.60
N ILE A 169 -4.55 -22.83 -18.24
CA ILE A 169 -5.68 -23.09 -17.35
C ILE A 169 -6.63 -24.14 -17.96
N ARG A 170 -6.88 -24.10 -19.27
CA ARG A 170 -7.72 -25.13 -19.92
C ARG A 170 -7.06 -26.51 -19.86
N GLN A 171 -5.76 -26.59 -20.10
CA GLN A 171 -5.02 -27.85 -20.07
C GLN A 171 -5.01 -28.47 -18.66
N SER A 172 -4.83 -27.66 -17.60
CA SER A 172 -4.86 -28.17 -16.22
C SER A 172 -6.23 -28.72 -15.83
N MET A 173 -7.32 -28.09 -16.28
CA MET A 173 -8.67 -28.59 -16.03
C MET A 173 -8.96 -29.91 -16.77
N LEU A 174 -8.44 -30.09 -17.98
CA LEU A 174 -8.56 -31.35 -18.73
C LEU A 174 -7.76 -32.48 -18.06
N ALA A 175 -6.55 -32.18 -17.59
CA ALA A 175 -5.71 -33.15 -16.88
C ALA A 175 -6.35 -33.59 -15.54
N ALA A 176 -6.95 -32.65 -14.80
CA ALA A 176 -7.63 -32.96 -13.54
C ALA A 176 -8.84 -33.90 -13.71
N ASN A 177 -9.52 -33.86 -14.86
CA ASN A 177 -10.68 -34.70 -15.15
C ASN A 177 -10.29 -36.11 -15.65
N GLY A 178 -9.02 -36.33 -16.02
CA GLY A 178 -8.51 -37.61 -16.49
C GLY A 178 -8.08 -38.57 -15.38
N THR A 179 -8.06 -38.12 -14.11
CA THR A 179 -7.57 -38.89 -12.95
C THR A 179 -8.68 -39.51 -12.09
N THR A 180 -9.94 -39.46 -12.52
CA THR A 180 -11.08 -40.04 -11.78
C THR A 180 -11.80 -41.12 -12.60
N SER A 181 -11.08 -42.15 -13.05
CA SER A 181 -11.69 -43.40 -13.53
C SER A 181 -10.67 -44.54 -13.57
N THR A 182 -10.16 -44.95 -12.42
CA THR A 182 -9.62 -46.32 -12.26
C THR A 182 -10.15 -46.88 -10.95
N SER A 183 -11.35 -47.43 -11.02
CA SER A 183 -11.79 -48.47 -10.10
C SER A 183 -10.89 -49.67 -10.36
N SER A 184 -9.96 -49.97 -9.45
CA SER A 184 -9.31 -51.27 -9.38
C SER A 184 -9.66 -51.89 -8.04
N ARG A 185 -10.58 -52.86 -8.09
CA ARG A 185 -10.70 -53.94 -7.11
C ARG A 185 -9.30 -54.43 -6.76
N HIS A 186 -8.92 -54.37 -5.49
CA HIS A 186 -7.92 -55.27 -4.94
C HIS A 186 -8.64 -56.59 -4.67
N ASP A 187 -8.52 -57.53 -5.60
CA ASP A 187 -8.65 -58.95 -5.30
C ASP A 187 -7.26 -59.39 -4.82
N ASP A 188 -7.21 -59.78 -3.56
CA ASP A 188 -6.04 -60.30 -2.85
C ASP A 188 -6.11 -61.84 -2.91
N PRO A 189 -5.05 -62.52 -3.35
CA PRO A 189 -4.81 -63.88 -2.89
C PRO A 189 -3.47 -63.96 -2.16
N ASN A 190 -3.58 -64.37 -0.90
CA ASN A 190 -2.55 -65.09 -0.15
C ASN A 190 -1.83 -66.12 -1.03
N GLU A 191 -0.51 -66.09 -1.03
CA GLU A 191 0.32 -67.29 -1.07
C GLU A 191 1.39 -67.17 0.02
N ASP A 192 1.25 -68.05 1.01
CA ASP A 192 2.19 -68.38 2.07
C ASP A 192 3.45 -69.08 1.51
N GLU A 193 4.53 -69.08 2.32
CA GLU A 193 5.66 -70.03 2.27
C GLU A 193 6.61 -69.90 1.05
N GLU A 194 7.94 -70.04 1.11
CA GLU A 194 8.82 -70.82 1.98
C GLU A 194 10.29 -70.33 1.73
N ASP A 195 11.06 -70.25 2.82
CA ASP A 195 12.49 -70.57 2.98
C ASP A 195 13.63 -70.04 2.08
N ALA A 196 14.51 -69.33 2.80
CA ALA A 196 15.91 -69.67 3.09
C ALA A 196 17.02 -69.62 2.02
N GLU A 197 18.10 -68.98 2.47
CA GLU A 197 19.51 -69.39 2.29
C GLU A 197 20.15 -69.33 0.89
N SER A 198 21.04 -68.35 0.71
CA SER A 198 22.47 -68.54 1.02
C SER A 198 23.47 -67.91 0.01
N TYR A 199 24.57 -67.46 0.62
CA TYR A 199 25.93 -67.18 0.15
C TYR A 199 26.28 -66.01 -0.80
N GLU A 200 27.24 -65.24 -0.27
CA GLU A 200 28.11 -64.23 -0.87
C GLU A 200 28.93 -64.79 -2.05
N GLU A 201 29.22 -63.97 -3.07
CA GLU A 201 30.55 -63.37 -3.35
C GLU A 201 30.44 -62.25 -4.40
#